data_AF-A0A8I3NFX3-F1
#
_entry.id   AF-A0A8I3NFX3-F1
#
_cell.length_a   1.000
_cell.length_b   1.000
_cell.length_c   1.000
_cell.angle_alpha   90.00
_cell.angle_beta   90.00
_cell.angle_gamma   90.00
#
_symmetry.space_group_name_H-M   'P 1'
#
loop_
_entity.id
_entity.type
_entity.pdbx_description
1 polymer ?
#
loop_
_entity_poly.entity_id
_entity_poly.type
_entity_poly.pdbx_seq_one_letter_code
_entity_poly.pdbx_strand_id
1 'polypeptide(L)'
;MFLSKALQRRGCATPASNLLALPTLHLSHILGCLSVQTCKVGRRASSAVRRPEAAARMRRRNPRLGDSCCNPLSMGAIKKMVEEKIPGIYVLSLEIGKTLMEDVENSFFLNVNSQVTTVCQILAKDPKLHQGYNAMGFSQGGQFLRAVAQRCPSPPMINLISIGGQHQGVYGLPRCPGESSHICDLIRKTLNAGAYNKAIQERLVQAEYWHDPIKEDTYRNHSIFLADINQERGVNESYKRNLMALKKFVMVKFLNDSIVDPVDSEWFGFYRSGQAKETIPLQETALYTQDRLGLKEMDNAGQLVFLAVEGDHLQLSQEWFYAHIIPFLE
;
A
#
# COMPACT_ATOMS: atom_id res chain seq x y z
N MET A 1 40.56 -52.16 -44.34
CA MET A 1 40.82 -52.31 -42.89
C MET A 1 39.48 -52.18 -42.18
N PHE A 2 38.91 -53.27 -41.66
CA PHE A 2 39.00 -53.69 -40.24
C PHE A 2 38.34 -52.65 -39.29
N LEU A 3 37.09 -52.89 -38.87
CA LEU A 3 36.68 -53.41 -37.52
C LEU A 3 36.74 -52.32 -36.41
N SER A 4 35.80 -52.15 -35.48
CA SER A 4 34.68 -52.98 -34.99
C SER A 4 33.55 -52.08 -34.42
N LYS A 5 32.25 -52.38 -34.64
CA LYS A 5 31.24 -52.86 -33.63
C LYS A 5 31.45 -52.46 -32.16
N ALA A 6 30.44 -52.33 -31.29
CA ALA A 6 28.99 -52.07 -31.37
C ALA A 6 28.42 -52.21 -29.93
N LEU A 7 27.39 -51.46 -29.53
CA LEU A 7 26.30 -52.00 -28.68
C LEU A 7 25.08 -51.07 -28.57
N GLN A 8 23.98 -51.59 -29.10
CA GLN A 8 22.59 -51.25 -28.81
C GLN A 8 22.21 -51.71 -27.36
N ARG A 9 21.07 -51.41 -26.71
CA ARG A 9 19.71 -51.00 -27.14
C ARG A 9 18.89 -50.65 -25.87
N ARG A 10 17.84 -49.82 -26.00
CA ARG A 10 16.61 -49.74 -25.15
C ARG A 10 16.83 -49.35 -23.67
N GLY A 11 16.01 -48.51 -23.02
CA GLY A 11 14.83 -47.77 -23.46
C GLY A 11 13.72 -47.82 -22.41
N CYS A 12 13.06 -46.70 -22.14
CA CYS A 12 11.67 -46.63 -21.66
C CYS A 12 11.19 -45.18 -21.75
N ALA A 13 9.89 -45.00 -22.01
CA ALA A 13 9.27 -43.69 -22.19
C ALA A 13 8.53 -43.25 -20.93
N THR A 14 8.42 -41.94 -20.72
CA THR A 14 7.16 -41.30 -20.30
C THR A 14 7.13 -39.82 -20.73
N PRO A 15 6.00 -39.32 -21.27
CA PRO A 15 5.80 -37.92 -21.65
C PRO A 15 5.02 -37.12 -20.59
N ALA A 16 4.93 -35.79 -20.78
CA ALA A 16 4.22 -34.82 -19.91
C ALA A 16 4.82 -34.72 -18.48
N SER A 17 4.58 -33.71 -17.64
CA SER A 17 3.77 -32.49 -17.70
C SER A 17 4.33 -31.50 -16.65
N ASN A 18 4.19 -30.16 -16.72
CA ASN A 18 3.48 -29.27 -17.64
C ASN A 18 4.26 -27.95 -17.82
N LEU A 19 4.12 -27.29 -18.98
CA LEU A 19 4.29 -25.84 -19.10
C LEU A 19 2.89 -25.21 -18.93
N LEU A 20 2.52 -24.83 -17.69
CA LEU A 20 1.23 -24.22 -17.41
C LEU A 20 1.33 -22.68 -17.47
N ALA A 21 1.24 -22.16 -18.69
CA ALA A 21 0.71 -20.81 -18.89
C ALA A 21 -0.83 -20.88 -18.80
N LEU A 22 -1.43 -20.05 -17.94
CA LEU A 22 -2.81 -19.50 -17.96
C LEU A 22 -3.05 -18.76 -16.61
N PRO A 23 -4.00 -17.82 -16.52
CA PRO A 23 -3.80 -16.60 -15.74
C PRO A 23 -4.13 -16.75 -14.25
N THR A 24 -3.31 -16.12 -13.41
CA THR A 24 -3.67 -15.80 -12.02
C THR A 24 -3.99 -14.32 -11.91
N LEU A 25 -5.29 -14.00 -11.93
CA LEU A 25 -5.78 -12.68 -11.54
C LEU A 25 -5.54 -12.46 -10.05
N HIS A 26 -4.93 -11.34 -9.70
CA HIS A 26 -4.76 -10.89 -8.32
C HIS A 26 -5.27 -9.46 -8.19
N LEU A 27 -6.38 -9.27 -7.45
CA LEU A 27 -6.79 -7.97 -6.93
C LEU A 27 -6.58 -7.98 -5.42
N SER A 28 -5.47 -7.40 -4.99
CA SER A 28 -5.15 -7.14 -3.59
C SER A 28 -5.61 -5.72 -3.26
N HIS A 29 -6.73 -5.57 -2.54
CA HIS A 29 -7.05 -4.30 -1.85
C HIS A 29 -6.71 -4.51 -0.38
N ILE A 30 -5.54 -4.02 0.02
CA ILE A 30 -4.99 -4.26 1.35
C ILE A 30 -5.17 -3.00 2.20
N LEU A 31 -5.79 -3.15 3.37
CA LEU A 31 -5.69 -2.18 4.45
C LEU A 31 -4.45 -2.52 5.28
N GLY A 32 -3.53 -1.56 5.44
CA GLY A 32 -2.13 -1.85 5.81
C GLY A 32 -1.83 -2.05 7.30
N CYS A 33 -0.87 -2.94 7.57
CA CYS A 33 -0.18 -3.10 8.86
C CYS A 33 0.57 -1.84 9.33
N LEU A 34 0.20 -1.23 10.45
CA LEU A 34 1.05 -0.22 11.09
C LEU A 34 2.19 -0.89 11.89
N SER A 35 3.41 -0.85 11.35
CA SER A 35 4.59 -1.40 12.04
C SER A 35 5.26 -0.34 12.94
N VAL A 36 4.84 -0.30 14.21
CA VAL A 36 5.25 0.72 15.19
C VAL A 36 6.47 0.30 16.01
N GLN A 37 7.65 0.68 15.53
CA GLN A 37 8.86 0.58 16.35
C GLN A 37 8.81 1.52 17.57
N THR A 38 9.21 1.02 18.74
CA THR A 38 9.71 1.84 19.87
C THR A 38 11.14 1.47 20.21
N CYS A 39 11.92 2.46 20.65
CA CYS A 39 13.32 2.26 21.00
C CYS A 39 13.51 1.65 22.39
N LYS A 40 14.64 0.97 22.58
CA LYS A 40 14.99 0.05 23.68
C LYS A 40 14.78 0.60 25.10
N VAL A 41 14.15 -0.19 25.96
CA VAL A 41 14.49 -0.26 27.40
C VAL A 41 15.28 -1.55 27.63
N GLY A 42 16.57 -1.42 27.98
CA GLY A 42 17.47 -2.57 28.08
C GLY A 42 17.54 -3.20 29.46
N ARG A 43 17.61 -4.54 29.52
CA ARG A 43 18.57 -5.31 30.35
C ARG A 43 18.69 -6.74 29.83
N ARG A 44 19.89 -7.33 29.96
CA ARG A 44 20.25 -8.66 29.44
C ARG A 44 19.58 -9.79 30.24
N ALA A 45 19.21 -10.86 29.55
CA ALA A 45 19.33 -12.24 30.05
C ALA A 45 19.66 -13.18 28.87
N SER A 46 20.47 -14.21 29.13
CA SER A 46 20.91 -15.18 28.12
C SER A 46 20.19 -16.51 28.28
N SER A 47 19.75 -17.12 27.18
CA SER A 47 19.69 -18.59 27.04
C SER A 47 19.56 -18.98 25.57
N ALA A 48 20.22 -20.06 25.16
CA ALA A 48 20.13 -20.61 23.80
C ALA A 48 19.29 -21.89 23.78
N VAL A 49 18.32 -22.00 22.86
CA VAL A 49 17.62 -23.26 22.52
C VAL A 49 17.41 -23.35 21.00
N ARG A 50 17.22 -24.59 20.51
CA ARG A 50 17.49 -25.09 19.15
C ARG A 50 16.39 -24.77 18.11
N ARG A 51 16.78 -24.82 16.83
CA ARG A 51 15.89 -24.96 15.66
C ARG A 51 15.07 -26.25 15.72
N PRO A 52 13.92 -26.28 15.02
CA PRO A 52 13.67 -27.36 14.06
C PRO A 52 13.48 -26.81 12.63
N GLU A 53 13.98 -27.55 11.64
CA GLU A 53 13.66 -27.33 10.23
C GLU A 53 12.31 -27.98 9.91
N ALA A 54 11.43 -27.25 9.22
CA ALA A 54 10.23 -27.81 8.60
C ALA A 54 9.88 -27.02 7.33
N ALA A 55 10.31 -27.51 6.17
CA ALA A 55 9.97 -26.94 4.88
C ALA A 55 8.49 -27.21 4.54
N ALA A 56 7.59 -26.32 5.00
CA ALA A 56 6.17 -26.39 4.71
C ALA A 56 5.87 -25.97 3.25
N ARG A 57 5.71 -26.96 2.37
CA ARG A 57 5.37 -26.79 0.95
C ARG A 57 4.04 -26.03 0.78
N MET A 58 4.13 -24.76 0.41
CA MET A 58 3.03 -23.80 0.27
C MET A 58 1.96 -24.28 -0.73
N ARG A 59 0.85 -24.84 -0.25
CA ARG A 59 -0.34 -25.10 -1.07
C ARG A 59 -1.12 -23.80 -1.26
N ARG A 60 -1.05 -23.24 -2.46
CA ARG A 60 -1.78 -22.04 -2.89
C ARG A 60 -3.29 -22.17 -2.58
N ARG A 61 -3.83 -21.23 -1.79
CA ARG A 61 -5.26 -20.89 -1.73
C ARG A 61 -5.37 -19.37 -1.82
N ASN A 62 -6.21 -18.88 -2.73
CA ASN A 62 -6.31 -17.46 -3.06
C ASN A 62 -6.84 -16.64 -1.87
N PRO A 63 -6.23 -15.47 -1.56
CA PRO A 63 -6.94 -14.38 -0.89
C PRO A 63 -8.13 -13.92 -1.76
N ARG A 64 -9.20 -13.46 -1.11
CA ARG A 64 -10.35 -12.81 -1.79
C ARG A 64 -10.13 -11.29 -1.81
N LEU A 65 -11.01 -10.56 -2.50
CA LEU A 65 -10.99 -9.09 -2.45
C LEU A 65 -11.19 -8.60 -1.01
N GLY A 66 -10.44 -7.57 -0.64
CA GLY A 66 -10.35 -7.03 0.72
C GLY A 66 -9.48 -7.89 1.62
N ASP A 67 -8.42 -7.29 2.16
CA ASP A 67 -7.60 -7.89 3.22
C ASP A 67 -8.03 -7.40 4.61
N SER A 68 -7.48 -8.02 5.65
CA SER A 68 -7.72 -7.63 7.05
C SER A 68 -6.42 -7.52 7.83
N CYS A 69 -6.47 -6.91 9.01
CA CYS A 69 -5.35 -6.75 9.94
C CYS A 69 -4.47 -8.00 10.10
N CYS A 70 -5.08 -9.18 10.04
CA CYS A 70 -4.59 -10.36 10.73
C CYS A 70 -4.56 -11.61 9.85
N ASN A 71 -4.74 -11.46 8.54
CA ASN A 71 -4.68 -12.56 7.57
C ASN A 71 -3.27 -13.20 7.54
N PRO A 72 -3.10 -14.49 7.89
CA PRO A 72 -1.79 -15.14 7.97
C PRO A 72 -1.01 -15.21 6.65
N LEU A 73 -1.69 -15.08 5.51
CA LEU A 73 -1.06 -15.14 4.18
C LEU A 73 -0.67 -13.75 3.64
N SER A 74 -0.97 -12.67 4.37
CA SER A 74 -0.74 -11.29 3.95
C SER A 74 -0.20 -10.45 5.12
N MET A 75 -1.02 -9.62 5.76
CA MET A 75 -0.60 -8.74 6.87
C MET A 75 0.03 -9.51 8.05
N GLY A 76 -0.45 -10.73 8.35
CA GLY A 76 0.19 -11.61 9.34
C GLY A 76 1.59 -12.09 8.93
N ALA A 77 1.85 -12.28 7.63
CA ALA A 77 3.18 -12.61 7.11
C ALA A 77 4.13 -11.41 7.15
N ILE A 78 3.65 -10.20 6.78
CA ILE A 78 4.41 -8.95 6.94
C ILE A 78 4.84 -8.75 8.39
N LYS A 79 3.88 -8.83 9.33
CA LYS A 79 4.16 -8.72 10.77
C LYS A 79 5.25 -9.69 11.22
N LYS A 80 5.13 -10.97 10.85
CA LYS A 80 6.11 -11.99 11.20
C LYS A 80 7.51 -11.70 10.62
N MET A 81 7.59 -11.26 9.36
CA MET A 81 8.88 -10.89 8.74
C MET A 81 9.57 -9.72 9.44
N VAL A 82 8.80 -8.75 9.96
CA VAL A 82 9.36 -7.64 10.76
C VAL A 82 9.80 -8.13 12.14
N GLU A 83 8.97 -8.89 12.85
CA GLU A 83 9.30 -9.44 14.18
C GLU A 83 10.51 -10.41 14.14
N GLU A 84 10.71 -11.13 13.03
CA GLU A 84 11.89 -11.97 12.78
C GLU A 84 13.19 -11.18 12.59
N LYS A 85 13.12 -9.95 12.07
CA LYS A 85 14.30 -9.10 11.80
C LYS A 85 14.62 -8.11 12.90
N ILE A 86 13.62 -7.66 13.66
CA ILE A 86 13.79 -6.67 14.72
C ILE A 86 13.26 -7.27 16.04
N PRO A 87 14.07 -8.11 16.73
CA PRO A 87 13.62 -8.80 17.93
C PRO A 87 13.17 -7.83 19.03
N GLY A 88 11.93 -8.02 19.51
CA GLY A 88 11.33 -7.18 20.55
C GLY A 88 10.60 -5.93 20.03
N ILE A 89 10.50 -5.74 18.72
CA ILE A 89 9.62 -4.71 18.13
C ILE A 89 8.15 -4.96 18.48
N TYR A 90 7.38 -3.88 18.61
CA TYR A 90 5.92 -3.93 18.72
C TYR A 90 5.28 -3.75 17.33
N VAL A 91 4.26 -4.52 16.98
CA VAL A 91 3.56 -4.40 15.69
C VAL A 91 2.05 -4.38 15.91
N LEU A 92 1.44 -3.24 15.58
CA LEU A 92 0.01 -2.96 15.69
C LEU A 92 -0.62 -2.98 14.28
N SER A 93 -1.02 -4.15 13.79
CA SER A 93 -1.85 -4.17 12.60
C SER A 93 -3.22 -3.57 12.93
N LEU A 94 -3.67 -2.58 12.16
CA LEU A 94 -4.90 -1.85 12.41
C LEU A 94 -6.10 -2.69 11.94
N GLU A 95 -7.11 -2.82 12.80
CA GLU A 95 -8.41 -3.42 12.48
C GLU A 95 -9.47 -2.31 12.57
N ILE A 96 -10.19 -2.05 11.47
CA ILE A 96 -11.22 -1.03 11.40
C ILE A 96 -12.59 -1.70 11.47
N GLY A 97 -12.99 -2.07 12.68
CA GLY A 97 -14.24 -2.77 12.96
C GLY A 97 -14.18 -3.48 14.31
N LYS A 98 -15.13 -4.38 14.55
CA LYS A 98 -15.12 -5.32 15.69
C LYS A 98 -14.75 -6.75 15.26
N THR A 99 -14.69 -7.01 13.95
CA THR A 99 -14.37 -8.32 13.39
C THR A 99 -13.62 -8.16 12.06
N LEU A 100 -12.87 -9.19 11.68
CA LEU A 100 -12.18 -9.29 10.38
C LEU A 100 -13.11 -9.12 9.16
N MET A 101 -14.40 -9.45 9.29
CA MET A 101 -15.37 -9.26 8.20
C MET A 101 -15.79 -7.79 8.09
N GLU A 102 -16.02 -7.13 9.23
CA GLU A 102 -16.26 -5.68 9.26
C GLU A 102 -15.03 -4.90 8.76
N ASP A 103 -13.81 -5.33 9.11
CA ASP A 103 -12.55 -4.74 8.63
C ASP A 103 -12.44 -4.79 7.10
N VAL A 104 -12.73 -5.96 6.51
CA VAL A 104 -12.80 -6.16 5.05
C VAL A 104 -13.89 -5.29 4.40
N GLU A 105 -15.12 -5.26 4.95
CA GLU A 105 -16.22 -4.46 4.38
C GLU A 105 -15.96 -2.95 4.50
N ASN A 106 -15.40 -2.51 5.63
CA ASN A 106 -15.06 -1.12 5.88
C ASN A 106 -13.95 -0.61 4.94
N SER A 107 -13.07 -1.48 4.45
CA SER A 107 -12.09 -1.12 3.40
C SER A 107 -12.72 -0.66 2.07
N PHE A 108 -14.00 -0.97 1.84
CA PHE A 108 -14.78 -0.51 0.68
C PHE A 108 -15.86 0.52 1.04
N PHE A 109 -16.54 0.37 2.18
CA PHE A 109 -17.82 1.06 2.43
C PHE A 109 -17.84 2.03 3.62
N LEU A 110 -16.79 2.09 4.45
CA LEU A 110 -16.73 3.04 5.57
C LEU A 110 -15.98 4.31 5.16
N ASN A 111 -16.59 5.46 5.41
CA ASN A 111 -16.00 6.75 5.03
C ASN A 111 -14.55 6.93 5.54
N VAL A 112 -13.63 7.30 4.65
CA VAL A 112 -12.19 7.34 4.96
C VAL A 112 -11.86 8.39 6.04
N ASN A 113 -12.57 9.52 6.09
CA ASN A 113 -12.36 10.52 7.16
C ASN A 113 -12.73 9.94 8.54
N SER A 114 -13.78 9.11 8.62
CA SER A 114 -14.14 8.36 9.83
C SER A 114 -13.11 7.28 10.16
N GLN A 115 -12.55 6.59 9.17
CA GLN A 115 -11.46 5.62 9.39
C GLN A 115 -10.22 6.32 9.99
N VAL A 116 -9.75 7.41 9.39
CA VAL A 116 -8.61 8.19 9.88
C VAL A 116 -8.85 8.70 11.30
N THR A 117 -10.05 9.21 11.60
CA THR A 117 -10.42 9.65 12.96
C THR A 117 -10.36 8.49 13.97
N THR A 118 -10.85 7.31 13.58
CA THR A 118 -10.81 6.09 14.40
C THR A 118 -9.37 5.65 14.66
N VAL A 119 -8.52 5.65 13.63
CA VAL A 119 -7.08 5.34 13.76
C VAL A 119 -6.39 6.33 14.70
N CYS A 120 -6.57 7.64 14.53
CA CYS A 120 -6.01 8.65 15.44
C CYS A 120 -6.38 8.37 16.91
N GLN A 121 -7.63 7.95 17.19
CA GLN A 121 -8.07 7.58 18.54
C GLN A 121 -7.45 6.29 19.06
N ILE A 122 -7.21 5.29 18.21
CA ILE A 122 -6.50 4.05 18.57
C ILE A 122 -5.06 4.40 18.96
N LEU A 123 -4.36 5.17 18.11
CA LEU A 123 -2.95 5.51 18.31
C LEU A 123 -2.72 6.38 19.55
N ALA A 124 -3.62 7.34 19.84
CA ALA A 124 -3.53 8.16 21.04
C ALA A 124 -3.71 7.36 22.35
N LYS A 125 -4.48 6.26 22.31
CA LYS A 125 -4.78 5.42 23.48
C LYS A 125 -3.71 4.37 23.77
N ASP A 126 -2.86 4.02 22.81
CA ASP A 126 -1.79 3.04 23.02
C ASP A 126 -0.51 3.72 23.59
N PRO A 127 -0.17 3.47 24.87
CA PRO A 127 0.99 4.08 25.51
C PRO A 127 2.32 3.67 24.88
N LYS A 128 2.35 2.56 24.11
CA LYS A 128 3.56 2.12 23.41
C LYS A 128 3.93 3.01 22.23
N LEU A 129 3.06 3.92 21.80
CA LEU A 129 3.30 4.78 20.62
C LEU A 129 3.61 6.22 21.02
N HIS A 130 3.48 6.58 22.30
CA HIS A 130 3.62 7.95 22.81
C HIS A 130 5.00 8.58 22.59
N GLN A 131 6.05 7.77 22.46
CA GLN A 131 7.42 8.22 22.13
C GLN A 131 7.69 8.31 20.61
N GLY A 132 6.65 8.13 19.80
CA GLY A 132 6.69 8.15 18.34
C GLY A 132 6.66 6.75 17.73
N TYR A 133 6.34 6.70 16.43
CA TYR A 133 6.12 5.45 15.71
C TYR A 133 6.50 5.52 14.22
N ASN A 134 6.98 4.40 13.69
CA ASN A 134 7.04 4.19 12.23
C ASN A 134 5.68 3.71 11.71
N ALA A 135 5.38 4.00 10.45
CA ALA A 135 4.12 3.69 9.79
C ALA A 135 4.37 3.03 8.43
N MET A 136 3.58 2.02 8.09
CA MET A 136 3.65 1.31 6.80
C MET A 136 2.26 1.15 6.22
N GLY A 137 2.03 1.66 5.01
CA GLY A 137 0.76 1.57 4.31
C GLY A 137 0.91 0.75 3.05
N PHE A 138 0.06 -0.26 2.88
CA PHE A 138 -0.02 -1.05 1.65
C PHE A 138 -1.19 -0.53 0.83
N SER A 139 -1.01 -0.35 -0.49
CA SER A 139 -2.03 0.16 -1.40
C SER A 139 -2.75 1.39 -0.82
N GLN A 140 -4.09 1.41 -0.76
CA GLN A 140 -4.86 2.54 -0.23
C GLN A 140 -4.48 2.96 1.21
N GLY A 141 -3.93 2.04 2.01
CA GLY A 141 -3.38 2.33 3.34
C GLY A 141 -2.23 3.35 3.32
N GLY A 142 -1.52 3.50 2.20
CA GLY A 142 -0.46 4.50 2.02
C GLY A 142 -1.00 5.93 2.14
N GLN A 143 -2.00 6.30 1.35
CA GLN A 143 -2.62 7.63 1.45
C GLN A 143 -3.45 7.81 2.75
N PHE A 144 -3.96 6.73 3.35
CA PHE A 144 -4.68 6.82 4.63
C PHE A 144 -3.73 7.15 5.79
N LEU A 145 -2.54 6.51 5.84
CA LEU A 145 -1.53 6.84 6.85
C LEU A 145 -0.87 8.20 6.59
N ARG A 146 -0.74 8.63 5.34
CA ARG A 146 -0.40 10.03 5.03
C ARG A 146 -1.45 11.01 5.60
N ALA A 147 -2.74 10.69 5.51
CA ALA A 147 -3.79 11.50 6.12
C ALA A 147 -3.72 11.52 7.66
N VAL A 148 -3.37 10.39 8.30
CA VAL A 148 -3.09 10.31 9.74
C VAL A 148 -1.94 11.27 10.11
N ALA A 149 -0.81 11.20 9.40
CA ALA A 149 0.34 12.09 9.63
C ALA A 149 -0.05 13.58 9.51
N GLN A 150 -0.82 13.94 8.47
CA GLN A 150 -1.29 15.32 8.26
C GLN A 150 -2.27 15.80 9.34
N ARG A 151 -3.17 14.94 9.84
CA ARG A 151 -4.32 15.32 10.68
C ARG A 151 -4.11 15.16 12.19
N CYS A 152 -3.35 14.16 12.63
CA CYS A 152 -3.14 13.88 14.05
C CYS A 152 -1.65 13.63 14.37
N PRO A 153 -0.84 14.70 14.54
CA PRO A 153 0.61 14.61 14.75
C PRO A 153 1.03 14.15 16.15
N SER A 154 0.09 13.66 16.97
CA SER A 154 0.34 13.15 18.32
C SER A 154 -0.45 11.84 18.53
N PRO A 155 0.21 10.70 18.81
CA PRO A 155 1.67 10.52 18.87
C PRO A 155 2.39 10.88 17.56
N PRO A 156 3.71 11.17 17.58
CA PRO A 156 4.42 11.61 16.39
C PRO A 156 4.80 10.44 15.47
N MET A 157 4.35 10.49 14.22
CA MET A 157 4.86 9.58 13.18
C MET A 157 6.29 9.97 12.80
N ILE A 158 7.20 9.00 12.72
CA ILE A 158 8.63 9.20 12.47
C ILE A 158 8.94 8.93 10.99
N ASN A 159 8.86 7.68 10.55
CA ASN A 159 8.96 7.31 9.13
C ASN A 159 7.60 6.84 8.60
N LEU A 160 7.22 7.30 7.41
CA LEU A 160 6.09 6.76 6.64
C LEU A 160 6.62 5.96 5.45
N ILE A 161 6.18 4.71 5.32
CA ILE A 161 6.53 3.81 4.21
C ILE A 161 5.25 3.48 3.44
N SER A 162 5.11 4.03 2.25
CA SER A 162 4.00 3.75 1.33
C SER A 162 4.43 2.68 0.32
N ILE A 163 3.72 1.56 0.29
CA ILE A 163 3.97 0.41 -0.58
C ILE A 163 2.84 0.33 -1.60
N GLY A 164 3.08 0.87 -2.80
CA GLY A 164 2.08 0.96 -3.89
C GLY A 164 0.90 1.89 -3.60
N GLY A 165 1.05 2.88 -2.72
CA GLY A 165 -0.05 3.76 -2.28
C GLY A 165 -0.33 4.92 -3.22
N GLN A 166 -1.61 5.16 -3.52
CA GLN A 166 -2.05 6.05 -4.61
C GLN A 166 -2.18 7.50 -4.12
N HIS A 167 -1.04 8.20 -4.02
CA HIS A 167 -1.00 9.51 -3.36
C HIS A 167 -1.64 10.65 -4.17
N GLN A 168 -1.82 10.49 -5.48
CA GLN A 168 -2.66 11.35 -6.32
C GLN A 168 -4.00 10.72 -6.68
N GLY A 169 -4.39 9.62 -6.02
CA GLY A 169 -5.61 8.88 -6.35
C GLY A 169 -5.48 8.04 -7.60
N VAL A 170 -6.61 7.68 -8.20
CA VAL A 170 -6.68 6.88 -9.44
C VAL A 170 -7.70 7.46 -10.42
N TYR A 171 -7.46 7.21 -11.71
CA TYR A 171 -8.40 7.48 -12.82
C TYR A 171 -8.58 6.27 -13.75
N GLY A 172 -8.54 5.07 -13.17
CA GLY A 172 -8.81 3.85 -13.91
C GLY A 172 -9.24 2.72 -12.98
N LEU A 173 -9.81 1.69 -13.60
CA LEU A 173 -10.23 0.46 -12.94
C LEU A 173 -9.69 -0.72 -13.75
N PRO A 174 -8.40 -1.01 -13.65
CA PRO A 174 -7.78 -2.04 -14.46
C PRO A 174 -8.23 -3.43 -13.99
N ARG A 175 -8.47 -4.31 -14.97
CA ARG A 175 -8.63 -5.78 -14.81
C ARG A 175 -9.53 -6.27 -13.67
N CYS A 176 -10.56 -5.50 -13.30
CA CYS A 176 -11.75 -6.06 -12.66
C CYS A 176 -12.25 -7.27 -13.48
N PRO A 177 -12.33 -8.49 -12.92
CA PRO A 177 -12.90 -9.63 -13.64
C PRO A 177 -14.41 -9.42 -13.83
N GLY A 178 -14.77 -8.83 -14.97
CA GLY A 178 -16.14 -8.55 -15.41
C GLY A 178 -16.99 -9.80 -15.70
N GLU A 179 -16.54 -10.98 -15.26
CA GLU A 179 -17.26 -12.26 -15.33
C GLU A 179 -17.41 -12.94 -13.96
N SER A 180 -16.80 -12.42 -12.86
CA SER A 180 -16.82 -13.11 -11.56
C SER A 180 -16.91 -12.26 -10.29
N SER A 181 -17.07 -10.94 -10.36
CA SER A 181 -17.32 -10.10 -9.18
C SER A 181 -18.34 -8.97 -9.41
N HIS A 182 -19.54 -9.11 -8.82
CA HIS A 182 -20.59 -8.08 -8.86
C HIS A 182 -20.14 -6.74 -8.24
N ILE A 183 -19.26 -6.78 -7.23
CA ILE A 183 -18.77 -5.59 -6.53
C ILE A 183 -17.90 -4.74 -7.45
N CYS A 184 -16.97 -5.37 -8.19
CA CYS A 184 -16.09 -4.69 -9.13
C CYS A 184 -16.87 -3.97 -10.24
N ASP A 185 -17.91 -4.62 -10.76
CA ASP A 185 -18.77 -4.07 -11.80
C ASP A 185 -19.67 -2.94 -11.31
N LEU A 186 -20.14 -3.03 -10.06
CA LEU A 186 -20.89 -1.98 -9.39
C LEU A 186 -20.01 -0.73 -9.17
N ILE A 187 -18.78 -0.91 -8.66
CA ILE A 187 -17.80 0.18 -8.48
C ILE A 187 -17.54 0.87 -9.82
N ARG A 188 -17.28 0.10 -10.89
CA ARG A 188 -17.05 0.64 -12.25
C ARG A 188 -18.21 1.46 -12.79
N LYS A 189 -19.44 0.95 -12.68
CA LYS A 189 -20.64 1.67 -13.14
C LYS A 189 -20.90 2.92 -12.29
N THR A 190 -20.69 2.84 -10.98
CA THR A 190 -20.92 3.94 -10.02
C THR A 190 -19.92 5.08 -10.21
N LEU A 191 -18.62 4.78 -10.32
CA LEU A 191 -17.60 5.80 -10.48
C LEU A 191 -17.76 6.57 -11.80
N ASN A 192 -17.98 5.86 -12.92
CA ASN A 192 -18.21 6.48 -14.23
C ASN A 192 -19.50 7.32 -14.31
N ALA A 193 -20.54 6.98 -13.54
CA ALA A 193 -21.81 7.69 -13.55
C ALA A 193 -21.92 8.81 -12.49
N GLY A 194 -21.13 8.76 -11.42
CA GLY A 194 -21.34 9.64 -10.27
C GLY A 194 -20.37 9.49 -9.11
N ALA A 195 -19.07 9.24 -9.35
CA ALA A 195 -18.05 9.23 -8.28
C ALA A 195 -18.16 10.43 -7.32
N TYR A 196 -18.43 11.62 -7.87
CA TYR A 196 -18.55 12.89 -7.14
C TYR A 196 -19.95 13.21 -6.60
N ASN A 197 -20.90 12.27 -6.70
CA ASN A 197 -22.18 12.41 -6.00
C ASN A 197 -21.93 12.30 -4.48
N LYS A 198 -22.48 13.24 -3.70
CA LYS A 198 -22.31 13.29 -2.24
C LYS A 198 -22.62 11.95 -1.55
N ALA A 199 -23.70 11.27 -1.94
CA ALA A 199 -24.10 10.01 -1.32
C ALA A 199 -23.12 8.86 -1.60
N ILE A 200 -22.41 8.91 -2.74
CA ILE A 200 -21.36 7.95 -3.12
C ILE A 200 -20.05 8.28 -2.42
N GLN A 201 -19.63 9.55 -2.40
CA GLN A 201 -18.45 10.00 -1.64
C GLN A 201 -18.53 9.57 -0.16
N GLU A 202 -19.69 9.70 0.48
CA GLU A 202 -19.89 9.32 1.89
C GLU A 202 -19.89 7.80 2.17
N ARG A 203 -19.95 6.93 1.14
CA ARG A 203 -20.24 5.48 1.28
C ARG A 203 -19.34 4.55 0.47
N LEU A 204 -18.45 5.08 -0.37
CA LEU A 204 -17.57 4.28 -1.22
C LEU A 204 -16.14 4.81 -1.16
N VAL A 205 -15.28 4.07 -0.47
CA VAL A 205 -13.88 4.40 -0.21
C VAL A 205 -13.12 4.72 -1.50
N GLN A 206 -13.34 3.93 -2.57
CA GLN A 206 -12.69 4.13 -3.87
C GLN A 206 -13.11 5.45 -4.55
N ALA A 207 -14.30 5.98 -4.25
CA ALA A 207 -14.73 7.28 -4.77
C ALA A 207 -14.02 8.45 -4.08
N GLU A 208 -13.69 8.31 -2.79
CA GLU A 208 -13.06 9.36 -1.99
C GLU A 208 -11.65 9.74 -2.48
N TYR A 209 -10.97 8.82 -3.18
CA TYR A 209 -9.70 9.03 -3.89
C TYR A 209 -9.77 8.83 -5.42
N TRP A 210 -10.97 8.85 -6.01
CA TRP A 210 -11.13 8.97 -7.46
C TRP A 210 -10.77 10.39 -7.90
N HIS A 211 -9.83 10.53 -8.82
CA HIS A 211 -9.30 11.81 -9.28
C HIS A 211 -9.45 11.91 -10.80
N ASP A 212 -10.45 12.67 -11.27
CA ASP A 212 -10.69 12.91 -12.68
C ASP A 212 -9.80 14.07 -13.20
N PRO A 213 -8.76 13.81 -14.01
CA PRO A 213 -7.87 14.83 -14.53
C PRO A 213 -8.53 15.65 -15.67
N ILE A 214 -9.61 15.17 -16.27
CA ILE A 214 -10.36 15.85 -17.33
C ILE A 214 -11.35 16.86 -16.71
N LYS A 215 -11.98 16.48 -15.61
CA LYS A 215 -12.94 17.30 -14.84
C LYS A 215 -12.37 17.68 -13.47
N GLU A 216 -11.15 18.19 -13.47
CA GLU A 216 -10.37 18.46 -12.27
C GLU A 216 -11.12 19.37 -11.27
N ASP A 217 -11.83 20.40 -11.73
CA ASP A 217 -12.64 21.26 -10.86
C ASP A 217 -13.84 20.54 -10.22
N THR A 218 -14.35 19.48 -10.85
CA THR A 218 -15.36 18.62 -10.20
C THR A 218 -14.71 17.81 -9.08
N TYR A 219 -13.53 17.23 -9.33
CA TYR A 219 -12.72 16.54 -8.34
C TYR A 219 -12.39 17.43 -7.12
N ARG A 220 -11.79 18.61 -7.35
CA ARG A 220 -11.38 19.55 -6.29
C ARG A 220 -12.54 19.92 -5.36
N ASN A 221 -13.71 20.21 -5.94
CA ASN A 221 -14.87 20.67 -5.19
C ASN A 221 -15.61 19.55 -4.46
N HIS A 222 -15.61 18.31 -4.98
CA HIS A 222 -16.49 17.23 -4.49
C HIS A 222 -15.76 16.05 -3.82
N SER A 223 -14.45 15.84 -4.03
CA SER A 223 -13.71 14.82 -3.30
C SER A 223 -13.64 15.18 -1.82
N ILE A 224 -14.18 14.33 -0.94
CA ILE A 224 -14.26 14.61 0.50
C ILE A 224 -13.01 14.17 1.28
N PHE A 225 -12.04 13.51 0.63
CA PHE A 225 -10.83 13.01 1.24
C PHE A 225 -9.58 13.46 0.49
N LEU A 226 -9.37 12.98 -0.75
CA LEU A 226 -8.11 13.19 -1.46
C LEU A 226 -7.84 14.67 -1.76
N ALA A 227 -8.86 15.41 -2.24
CA ALA A 227 -8.74 16.85 -2.48
C ALA A 227 -8.52 17.68 -1.19
N ASP A 228 -8.86 17.15 -0.01
CA ASP A 228 -8.52 17.77 1.28
C ASP A 228 -7.04 17.55 1.60
N ILE A 229 -6.59 16.29 1.63
CA ILE A 229 -5.20 15.97 1.99
C ILE A 229 -4.17 16.36 0.91
N ASN A 230 -4.60 16.71 -0.30
CA ASN A 230 -3.75 17.24 -1.38
C ASN A 230 -3.84 18.78 -1.54
N GLN A 231 -4.52 19.50 -0.62
CA GLN A 231 -4.53 20.97 -0.59
C GLN A 231 -5.17 21.61 -1.86
N GLU A 232 -6.16 20.94 -2.46
CA GLU A 232 -6.76 21.37 -3.73
C GLU A 232 -7.68 22.59 -3.59
N ARG A 233 -8.30 22.75 -2.42
CA ARG A 233 -9.24 23.84 -2.10
C ARG A 233 -8.59 25.01 -1.35
N GLY A 234 -7.30 24.90 -1.03
CA GLY A 234 -6.57 25.84 -0.19
C GLY A 234 -5.46 25.15 0.59
N VAL A 235 -4.48 25.92 1.06
CA VAL A 235 -3.37 25.40 1.87
C VAL A 235 -3.80 25.30 3.33
N ASN A 236 -3.88 24.07 3.84
CA ASN A 236 -3.96 23.82 5.28
C ASN A 236 -2.52 23.79 5.86
N GLU A 237 -2.16 24.82 6.61
CA GLU A 237 -0.82 25.00 7.19
C GLU A 237 -0.44 23.91 8.21
N SER A 238 -1.41 23.30 8.91
CA SER A 238 -1.11 22.20 9.82
C SER A 238 -0.76 20.93 9.03
N TYR A 239 -1.44 20.66 7.91
CA TYR A 239 -1.13 19.51 7.06
C TYR A 239 0.30 19.57 6.50
N LYS A 240 0.71 20.74 5.97
CA LYS A 240 2.08 20.97 5.51
C LYS A 240 3.08 20.74 6.65
N ARG A 241 2.91 21.43 7.78
CA ARG A 241 3.80 21.34 8.94
C ARG A 241 3.94 19.91 9.48
N ASN A 242 2.83 19.19 9.59
CA ASN A 242 2.81 17.84 10.16
C ASN A 242 3.44 16.82 9.20
N LEU A 243 3.25 16.97 7.88
CA LEU A 243 3.91 16.09 6.90
C LEU A 243 5.43 16.30 6.87
N MET A 244 5.88 17.56 6.93
CA MET A 244 7.32 17.90 6.99
C MET A 244 8.00 17.44 8.30
N ALA A 245 7.24 17.14 9.35
CA ALA A 245 7.78 16.59 10.60
C ALA A 245 8.20 15.11 10.49
N LEU A 246 7.83 14.41 9.41
CA LEU A 246 8.30 13.05 9.13
C LEU A 246 9.82 13.06 8.87
N LYS A 247 10.56 12.18 9.54
CA LYS A 247 12.00 11.97 9.30
C LYS A 247 12.26 11.39 7.89
N LYS A 248 11.41 10.46 7.44
CA LYS A 248 11.41 9.91 6.08
C LYS A 248 10.00 9.64 5.58
N PHE A 249 9.78 9.91 4.30
CA PHE A 249 8.60 9.47 3.56
C PHE A 249 9.08 8.63 2.36
N VAL A 250 9.00 7.32 2.52
CA VAL A 250 9.41 6.32 1.53
C VAL A 250 8.20 5.96 0.67
N MET A 251 8.37 5.98 -0.65
CA MET A 251 7.35 5.62 -1.64
C MET A 251 7.89 4.51 -2.53
N VAL A 252 7.28 3.32 -2.46
CA VAL A 252 7.62 2.15 -3.29
C VAL A 252 6.66 2.06 -4.47
N LYS A 253 7.21 2.07 -5.68
CA LYS A 253 6.49 1.90 -6.96
C LYS A 253 6.71 0.50 -7.54
N PHE A 254 5.63 -0.16 -7.97
CA PHE A 254 5.69 -1.42 -8.71
C PHE A 254 5.81 -1.14 -10.21
N LEU A 255 6.89 -1.61 -10.84
CA LEU A 255 7.21 -1.26 -12.24
C LEU A 255 6.29 -1.95 -13.26
N ASN A 256 5.55 -2.98 -12.85
CA ASN A 256 4.62 -3.72 -13.70
C ASN A 256 3.21 -3.76 -13.11
N ASP A 257 2.86 -2.76 -12.28
CA ASP A 257 1.57 -2.66 -11.63
C ASP A 257 0.42 -2.66 -12.66
N SER A 258 -0.53 -3.57 -12.48
CA SER A 258 -1.74 -3.66 -13.29
C SER A 258 -3.03 -3.37 -12.50
N ILE A 259 -2.91 -2.74 -11.32
CA ILE A 259 -3.99 -2.39 -10.40
C ILE A 259 -4.11 -0.87 -10.17
N VAL A 260 -3.00 -0.13 -10.12
CA VAL A 260 -2.98 1.32 -9.96
C VAL A 260 -2.91 2.03 -11.31
N ASP A 261 -3.90 2.88 -11.59
CA ASP A 261 -3.99 3.65 -12.83
C ASP A 261 -4.15 5.15 -12.51
N PRO A 262 -3.15 6.02 -12.75
CA PRO A 262 -1.82 5.71 -13.29
C PRO A 262 -0.84 5.24 -12.20
N VAL A 263 0.08 4.33 -12.54
CA VAL A 263 1.16 3.82 -11.66
C VAL A 263 2.04 4.94 -11.09
N ASP A 264 2.13 6.09 -11.77
CA ASP A 264 2.86 7.27 -11.28
C ASP A 264 2.28 7.85 -9.97
N SER A 265 1.04 7.54 -9.62
CA SER A 265 0.40 7.90 -8.34
C SER A 265 1.13 7.30 -7.13
N GLU A 266 1.82 6.17 -7.31
CA GLU A 266 2.66 5.53 -6.28
C GLU A 266 3.88 6.38 -5.89
N TRP A 267 4.32 7.25 -6.80
CA TRP A 267 5.38 8.25 -6.59
C TRP A 267 4.83 9.68 -6.61
N PHE A 268 3.54 9.86 -6.29
CA PHE A 268 2.89 11.18 -6.17
C PHE A 268 2.79 11.98 -7.49
N GLY A 269 3.13 11.36 -8.64
CA GLY A 269 2.83 11.87 -9.98
C GLY A 269 1.39 11.55 -10.40
N PHE A 270 0.93 12.09 -11.52
CA PHE A 270 -0.41 11.81 -12.04
C PHE A 270 -0.55 12.12 -13.53
N TYR A 271 -1.73 11.89 -14.11
CA TYR A 271 -2.08 12.42 -15.43
C TYR A 271 -1.93 13.95 -15.49
N ARG A 272 -1.38 14.47 -16.60
CA ARG A 272 -1.36 15.92 -16.88
C ARG A 272 -2.81 16.43 -16.98
N SER A 273 -3.14 17.51 -16.26
CA SER A 273 -4.49 18.08 -16.23
C SER A 273 -5.07 18.33 -17.62
N GLY A 274 -6.38 18.12 -17.76
CA GLY A 274 -7.16 18.22 -19.00
C GLY A 274 -7.24 16.94 -19.84
N GLN A 275 -6.51 15.88 -19.49
CA GLN A 275 -6.45 14.63 -20.26
C GLN A 275 -6.06 13.41 -19.39
N ALA A 276 -6.13 12.21 -19.97
CA ALA A 276 -5.89 10.93 -19.27
C ALA A 276 -5.03 9.96 -20.10
N LYS A 277 -3.87 10.42 -20.58
CA LYS A 277 -2.93 9.62 -21.39
C LYS A 277 -1.47 9.87 -21.02
N GLU A 278 -1.05 11.12 -20.96
CA GLU A 278 0.28 11.54 -20.53
C GLU A 278 0.31 11.74 -19.02
N THR A 279 1.31 11.19 -18.34
CA THR A 279 1.57 11.40 -16.92
C THR A 279 2.76 12.34 -16.71
N ILE A 280 2.77 13.02 -15.56
CA ILE A 280 3.84 13.91 -15.10
C ILE A 280 4.34 13.47 -13.73
N PRO A 281 5.65 13.58 -13.44
CA PRO A 281 6.21 13.30 -12.13
C PRO A 281 5.78 14.36 -11.11
N LEU A 282 5.90 14.04 -9.81
CA LEU A 282 5.60 14.95 -8.70
C LEU A 282 6.21 16.35 -8.91
N GLN A 283 7.46 16.40 -9.34
CA GLN A 283 8.24 17.63 -9.50
C GLN A 283 7.66 18.63 -10.52
N GLU A 284 6.87 18.16 -11.50
CA GLU A 284 6.17 19.00 -12.49
C GLU A 284 4.79 19.47 -12.04
N THR A 285 4.25 18.93 -10.93
CA THR A 285 2.89 19.26 -10.46
C THR A 285 2.79 20.65 -9.81
N ALA A 286 1.59 21.24 -9.84
CA ALA A 286 1.28 22.45 -9.07
C ALA A 286 1.48 22.25 -7.56
N LEU A 287 1.20 21.04 -7.06
CA LEU A 287 1.36 20.66 -5.65
C LEU A 287 2.81 20.82 -5.16
N TYR A 288 3.79 20.38 -5.97
CA TYR A 288 5.21 20.48 -5.66
C TYR A 288 5.79 21.86 -5.99
N THR A 289 5.47 22.42 -7.17
CA THR A 289 6.05 23.69 -7.61
C THR A 289 5.61 24.88 -6.73
N GLN A 290 4.37 24.85 -6.22
CA GLN A 290 3.84 25.80 -5.22
C GLN A 290 4.04 25.31 -3.77
N ASP A 291 4.62 24.12 -3.60
CA ASP A 291 4.96 23.49 -2.32
C ASP A 291 3.84 23.50 -1.25
N ARG A 292 2.60 23.21 -1.67
CA ARG A 292 1.40 23.32 -0.80
C ARG A 292 1.41 22.33 0.38
N LEU A 293 2.17 21.24 0.26
CA LEU A 293 2.35 20.21 1.30
C LEU A 293 3.74 20.17 1.93
N GLY A 294 4.69 20.99 1.48
CA GLY A 294 6.09 20.89 1.91
C GLY A 294 6.90 19.80 1.22
N LEU A 295 6.34 19.14 0.21
CA LEU A 295 7.01 18.05 -0.53
C LEU A 295 8.31 18.51 -1.20
N LYS A 296 8.41 19.76 -1.65
CA LYS A 296 9.64 20.31 -2.26
C LYS A 296 10.70 20.61 -1.21
N GLU A 297 10.29 21.10 -0.04
CA GLU A 297 11.19 21.28 1.11
C GLU A 297 11.73 19.92 1.59
N MET A 298 10.85 18.93 1.71
CA MET A 298 11.19 17.54 2.06
C MET A 298 12.10 16.86 1.03
N ASP A 299 11.90 17.08 -0.28
CA ASP A 299 12.76 16.51 -1.34
C ASP A 299 14.17 17.10 -1.25
N ASN A 300 14.28 18.43 -1.12
CA ASN A 300 15.56 19.13 -0.95
C ASN A 300 16.30 18.73 0.35
N ALA A 301 15.56 18.44 1.42
CA ALA A 301 16.11 17.93 2.68
C ALA A 301 16.42 16.41 2.64
N GLY A 302 16.13 15.72 1.52
CA GLY A 302 16.31 14.28 1.38
C GLY A 302 15.38 13.46 2.26
N GLN A 303 14.25 14.01 2.72
CA GLN A 303 13.23 13.30 3.50
C GLN A 303 12.38 12.38 2.61
N LEU A 304 12.18 12.71 1.34
CA LEU A 304 11.53 11.83 0.37
C LEU A 304 12.49 10.73 -0.11
N VAL A 305 11.99 9.49 -0.25
CA VAL A 305 12.75 8.37 -0.80
C VAL A 305 11.89 7.62 -1.81
N PHE A 306 12.34 7.56 -3.06
CA PHE A 306 11.66 6.88 -4.15
C PHE A 306 12.31 5.52 -4.40
N LEU A 307 11.60 4.44 -4.10
CA LEU A 307 12.03 3.06 -4.36
C LEU A 307 11.18 2.44 -5.47
N ALA A 308 11.78 1.62 -6.32
CA ALA A 308 11.08 0.88 -7.37
C ALA A 308 11.42 -0.61 -7.30
N VAL A 309 10.48 -1.46 -7.69
CA VAL A 309 10.65 -2.92 -7.74
C VAL A 309 9.91 -3.50 -8.95
N GLU A 310 10.50 -4.51 -9.60
CA GLU A 310 9.81 -5.29 -10.63
C GLU A 310 8.76 -6.21 -10.00
N GLY A 311 7.59 -6.31 -10.62
CA GLY A 311 6.43 -7.02 -10.08
C GLY A 311 5.11 -6.29 -10.34
N ASP A 312 4.01 -7.04 -10.24
CA ASP A 312 2.64 -6.48 -10.21
C ASP A 312 2.31 -5.98 -8.78
N HIS A 313 1.09 -5.46 -8.57
CA HIS A 313 0.70 -4.76 -7.34
C HIS A 313 0.97 -5.55 -6.06
N LEU A 314 1.77 -4.97 -5.17
CA LEU A 314 2.18 -5.57 -3.89
C LEU A 314 2.96 -6.90 -4.02
N GLN A 315 3.50 -7.20 -5.21
CA GLN A 315 4.34 -8.36 -5.45
C GLN A 315 5.82 -7.99 -5.19
N LEU A 316 6.29 -8.22 -3.96
CA LEU A 316 7.69 -8.06 -3.59
C LEU A 316 8.27 -9.34 -2.98
N SER A 317 9.58 -9.55 -3.14
CA SER A 317 10.28 -10.69 -2.52
C SER A 317 10.66 -10.38 -1.07
N GLN A 318 10.84 -11.44 -0.28
CA GLN A 318 11.28 -11.34 1.12
C GLN A 318 12.69 -10.73 1.22
N GLU A 319 13.58 -11.08 0.29
CA GLU A 319 14.93 -10.53 0.18
C GLU A 319 14.89 -9.03 -0.13
N TRP A 320 14.01 -8.60 -1.04
CA TRP A 320 13.85 -7.18 -1.36
C TRP A 320 13.31 -6.39 -0.16
N PHE A 321 12.29 -6.92 0.54
CA PHE A 321 11.76 -6.33 1.77
C PHE A 321 12.84 -6.16 2.84
N TYR A 322 13.66 -7.20 3.06
CA TYR A 322 14.76 -7.17 4.03
C TYR A 322 15.87 -6.20 3.65
N ALA A 323 16.19 -6.05 2.37
CA ALA A 323 17.23 -5.14 1.90
C ALA A 323 16.79 -3.66 1.90
N HIS A 324 15.53 -3.37 1.58
CA HIS A 324 15.09 -1.99 1.27
C HIS A 324 14.07 -1.41 2.24
N ILE A 325 13.35 -2.22 3.02
CA ILE A 325 12.28 -1.74 3.91
C ILE A 325 12.66 -1.83 5.39
N ILE A 326 13.28 -2.93 5.83
CA ILE A 326 13.76 -3.09 7.21
C ILE A 326 14.67 -1.93 7.68
N PRO A 327 15.61 -1.37 6.87
CA PRO A 327 16.43 -0.23 7.30
C PRO A 327 15.67 1.05 7.67
N PHE A 328 14.39 1.16 7.32
CA PHE A 328 13.51 2.28 7.73
C PHE A 328 12.68 1.98 8.99
N LEU A 329 12.83 0.79 9.58
CA LEU A 329 12.13 0.31 10.77
C LEU A 329 13.05 0.04 11.98
N GLU A 330 14.37 0.27 11.83
CA GLU A 330 15.43 0.03 12.83
C GLU A 330 15.83 1.27 13.66
#